data_AF-A0A1J3CEP9-F1
#
_entry.id   AF-A0A1J3CEP9-F1
#
_cell.length_a   1.000
_cell.length_b   1.000
_cell.length_c   1.000
_cell.angle_alpha   90.00
_cell.angle_beta   90.00
_cell.angle_gamma   90.00
#
_symmetry.space_group_name_H-M   'P 1'
#
loop_
_entity.id
_entity.type
_entity.pdbx_description
1 polymer ?
#
loop_
_entity_poly.entity_id
_entity_poly.type
_entity_poly.pdbx_seq_one_letter_code
_entity_poly.pdbx_strand_id
1 'polypeptide(L)'
;QDQLKALNPKWAEAIESIDHGDPGSEKSFGMKQRPDGDIEIDEKFWEEGFHIPVCEKCQGVLKPDVIFFGDNIPKERATQAMEVAKQSDAFLVLGSSLMTMSAFRLVRAANEAGAMTAIVNIGETRADDFVPLKINARVGEILPRVLDAGSLGVPAL
;
A
#
# COMPACT_ATOMS: atom_id res chain seq x y z
N GLN A 1 10.56 9.20 -10.17
CA GLN A 1 11.12 7.83 -10.17
C GLN A 1 12.10 7.64 -11.33
N ASP A 2 11.79 8.19 -12.50
CA ASP A 2 12.63 8.08 -13.71
C ASP A 2 14.06 8.62 -13.56
N GLN A 3 14.25 9.77 -12.91
CA GLN A 3 15.59 10.31 -12.63
C GLN A 3 16.43 9.36 -11.77
N LEU A 4 15.82 8.74 -10.75
CA LEU A 4 16.50 7.77 -9.89
C LEU A 4 16.87 6.50 -10.67
N LYS A 5 15.99 6.01 -11.56
CA LYS A 5 16.29 4.90 -12.49
C LYS A 5 17.44 5.24 -13.44
N ALA A 6 17.42 6.44 -14.04
CA ALA A 6 18.44 6.88 -14.98
C ALA A 6 19.83 7.00 -14.34
N LEU A 7 19.90 7.45 -13.09
CA LEU A 7 21.14 7.53 -12.32
C LEU A 7 21.63 6.15 -11.84
N ASN A 8 20.74 5.16 -11.75
CA ASN A 8 21.03 3.85 -11.18
C ASN A 8 20.51 2.73 -12.08
N PRO A 9 21.09 2.51 -13.28
CA PRO A 9 20.56 1.56 -14.24
C PRO A 9 20.56 0.11 -13.72
N LYS A 10 21.61 -0.30 -12.98
CA LYS A 10 21.66 -1.63 -12.35
C LYS A 10 20.54 -1.86 -11.34
N TRP A 11 20.20 -0.82 -10.58
CA TRP A 11 19.09 -0.87 -9.63
C TRP A 11 17.74 -0.89 -10.36
N ALA A 12 17.60 -0.11 -11.45
CA ALA A 12 16.37 -0.09 -12.24
C ALA A 12 16.05 -1.48 -12.82
N GLU A 13 17.06 -2.18 -13.36
CA GLU A 13 16.94 -3.57 -13.83
C GLU A 13 16.56 -4.54 -12.70
N ALA A 14 17.17 -4.37 -11.52
CA ALA A 14 16.88 -5.21 -10.36
C ALA A 14 15.42 -5.08 -9.90
N ILE A 15 14.88 -3.85 -9.84
CA ILE A 15 13.48 -3.60 -9.46
C ILE A 15 12.51 -4.21 -10.46
N GLU A 16 12.75 -4.02 -11.76
CA GLU A 16 11.88 -4.59 -12.79
C GLU A 16 11.85 -6.12 -12.72
N SER A 17 12.97 -6.76 -12.38
CA SER A 17 13.01 -8.20 -12.13
C SER A 17 12.21 -8.63 -10.89
N ILE A 18 12.17 -7.81 -9.83
CA ILE A 18 11.41 -8.10 -8.59
C ILE A 18 9.90 -7.97 -8.85
N ASP A 19 9.46 -6.92 -9.54
CA ASP A 19 8.05 -6.68 -9.87
C ASP A 19 7.44 -7.79 -10.75
N HIS A 20 8.28 -8.49 -11.53
CA HIS A 20 7.87 -9.60 -12.39
C HIS A 20 7.97 -11.00 -11.73
N GLY A 21 8.20 -11.08 -10.42
CA GLY A 21 7.98 -12.30 -9.66
C GLY A 21 9.17 -13.27 -9.55
N ASP A 22 10.42 -12.78 -9.61
CA ASP A 22 11.60 -13.58 -9.29
C ASP A 22 12.49 -12.94 -8.18
N PRO A 23 11.96 -12.76 -6.95
CA PRO A 23 12.70 -12.13 -5.86
C PRO A 23 13.88 -13.01 -5.42
N GLY A 24 15.10 -12.46 -5.44
CA GLY A 24 16.30 -13.17 -5.01
C GLY A 24 16.99 -14.01 -6.09
N SER A 25 16.60 -13.88 -7.36
CA SER A 25 17.34 -14.44 -8.49
C SER A 25 18.66 -13.71 -8.74
N GLU A 26 19.56 -14.31 -9.54
CA GLU A 26 20.78 -13.62 -9.99
C GLU A 26 20.47 -12.27 -10.67
N LYS A 27 19.25 -12.12 -11.23
CA LYS A 27 18.78 -10.90 -11.91
C LYS A 27 18.37 -9.78 -10.95
N SER A 28 17.98 -10.09 -9.70
CA SER A 28 17.71 -9.07 -8.69
C SER A 28 18.97 -8.59 -7.97
N PHE A 29 20.16 -9.12 -8.36
CA PHE A 29 21.44 -8.83 -7.72
C PHE A 29 21.42 -9.03 -6.18
N GLY A 30 20.60 -9.98 -5.69
CA GLY A 30 20.44 -10.24 -4.26
C GLY A 30 19.54 -9.24 -3.52
N MET A 31 19.05 -8.18 -4.18
CA MET A 31 18.09 -7.25 -3.60
C MET A 31 16.74 -7.93 -3.37
N LYS A 32 16.07 -7.55 -2.28
CA LYS A 32 14.77 -8.08 -1.86
C LYS A 32 13.83 -6.95 -1.50
N GLN A 33 12.57 -7.06 -1.92
CA GLN A 33 11.53 -6.16 -1.44
C GLN A 33 10.93 -6.70 -0.14
N ARG A 34 10.84 -5.83 0.86
CA ARG A 34 10.21 -6.10 2.14
C ARG A 34 8.69 -5.90 2.03
N PRO A 35 7.87 -6.47 2.93
CA PRO A 35 6.42 -6.35 2.88
C PRO A 35 5.86 -4.91 2.95
N ASP A 36 6.65 -3.96 3.44
CA ASP A 36 6.35 -2.53 3.49
C ASP A 36 6.72 -1.78 2.19
N GLY A 37 7.25 -2.49 1.19
CA GLY A 37 7.63 -1.94 -0.11
C GLY A 37 9.07 -1.44 -0.17
N ASP A 38 9.80 -1.42 0.95
CA ASP A 38 11.21 -1.07 1.01
C ASP A 38 12.05 -2.10 0.23
N ILE A 39 13.14 -1.66 -0.38
CA ILE A 39 14.07 -2.54 -1.08
C ILE A 39 15.36 -2.59 -0.29
N GLU A 40 15.77 -3.80 0.08
CA GLU A 40 17.09 -4.06 0.64
C GLU A 40 18.12 -3.92 -0.49
N ILE A 41 18.96 -2.91 -0.36
CA ILE A 41 20.06 -2.61 -1.28
C ILE A 41 21.34 -3.16 -0.65
N ASP A 42 22.18 -3.80 -1.46
CA ASP A 42 23.52 -4.23 -1.04
C ASP A 42 24.35 -3.04 -0.54
N GLU A 43 24.99 -3.21 0.63
CA GLU A 43 25.70 -2.13 1.34
C GLU A 43 26.82 -1.53 0.50
N LYS A 44 27.60 -2.38 -0.19
CA LYS A 44 28.68 -1.91 -1.06
C LYS A 44 28.13 -1.14 -2.26
N PHE A 45 27.07 -1.63 -2.87
CA PHE A 45 26.42 -0.91 -3.97
C PHE A 45 25.81 0.42 -3.50
N TRP A 46 25.23 0.48 -2.30
CA TRP A 46 24.73 1.73 -1.71
C TRP A 46 25.83 2.78 -1.57
N GLU A 47 26.99 2.39 -1.05
CA GLU A 47 28.11 3.32 -0.79
C GLU A 47 28.82 3.78 -2.07
N GLU A 48 29.05 2.87 -3.02
CA GLU A 48 29.93 3.12 -4.18
C GLU A 48 29.17 3.36 -5.49
N GLY A 49 27.93 2.89 -5.60
CA GLY A 49 27.21 2.76 -6.87
C GLY A 49 25.83 3.41 -6.92
N PHE A 50 25.25 3.78 -5.78
CA PHE A 50 23.90 4.34 -5.70
C PHE A 50 23.92 5.87 -5.61
N HIS A 51 23.21 6.52 -6.53
CA HIS A 51 23.20 7.96 -6.71
C HIS A 51 21.79 8.50 -6.49
N ILE A 52 21.61 9.32 -5.45
CA ILE A 52 20.34 9.98 -5.15
C ILE A 52 20.29 11.33 -5.89
N PRO A 53 19.25 11.61 -6.69
CA PRO A 53 19.09 12.91 -7.31
C PRO A 53 18.89 14.00 -6.24
N VAL A 54 19.51 15.15 -6.46
CA VAL A 54 19.34 16.34 -5.62
C VAL A 54 18.23 17.23 -6.16
N CYS A 55 17.65 18.05 -5.30
CA CYS A 55 16.67 19.05 -5.72
C CYS A 55 17.31 20.09 -6.66
N GLU A 56 16.80 20.24 -7.87
CA GLU A 56 17.32 21.20 -8.86
C GLU A 56 17.26 22.66 -8.37
N LYS A 57 16.36 22.99 -7.43
CA LYS A 57 16.18 24.35 -6.90
C LYS A 57 17.06 24.67 -5.69
N CYS A 58 17.23 23.72 -4.77
CA CYS A 58 17.91 23.97 -3.48
C CYS A 58 19.08 23.04 -3.20
N GLN A 59 19.37 22.08 -4.09
CA GLN A 59 20.43 21.07 -3.95
C GLN A 59 20.28 20.15 -2.72
N GLY A 60 19.13 20.19 -2.04
CA GLY A 60 18.82 19.33 -0.91
C GLY A 60 18.40 17.91 -1.31
N VAL A 61 18.32 17.03 -0.31
CA VAL A 61 17.86 15.64 -0.47
C VAL A 61 16.38 15.62 -0.82
N LEU A 62 16.03 14.86 -1.86
CA LEU A 62 14.64 14.63 -2.25
C LEU A 62 14.03 13.51 -1.40
N LYS A 63 12.91 13.80 -0.75
CA LYS A 63 12.07 12.79 -0.09
C LYS A 63 10.95 12.39 -1.05
N PRO A 64 10.65 11.09 -1.22
CA PRO A 64 9.47 10.67 -1.97
C PRO A 64 8.19 11.18 -1.30
N ASP A 65 7.17 11.50 -2.10
CA ASP A 65 5.87 11.97 -1.60
C ASP A 65 5.03 10.79 -1.07
N VAL A 66 5.52 10.18 0.01
CA VAL A 66 4.90 9.07 0.73
C VAL A 66 4.97 9.33 2.24
N ILE A 67 4.12 8.64 3.00
CA ILE A 67 4.07 8.72 4.45
C ILE A 67 4.88 7.56 5.03
N PHE A 68 5.98 7.88 5.71
CA PHE A 68 6.77 6.89 6.43
C PHE A 68 6.15 6.58 7.80
N PHE A 69 6.57 5.48 8.43
CA PHE A 69 6.22 5.24 9.83
C PHE A 69 6.73 6.39 10.70
N GLY A 70 5.83 6.97 11.52
CA GLY A 70 6.11 8.15 12.34
C GLY A 70 5.78 9.49 11.69
N ASP A 71 5.53 9.52 10.37
CA ASP A 71 5.06 10.74 9.69
C ASP A 71 3.58 11.02 9.98
N ASN A 72 3.20 12.29 9.80
CA ASN A 72 1.81 12.70 9.83
C ASN A 72 1.20 12.62 8.43
N ILE A 73 0.00 12.04 8.35
CA ILE A 73 -0.86 12.18 7.17
C ILE A 73 -1.27 13.66 7.05
N PRO A 74 -1.28 14.25 5.85
CA PRO A 74 -1.79 15.60 5.63
C PRO A 74 -3.16 15.79 6.28
N LYS A 75 -3.28 16.85 7.09
CA LYS A 75 -4.42 17.04 7.99
C LYS A 75 -5.74 17.06 7.24
N GLU A 76 -5.79 17.79 6.14
CA GLU A 76 -6.97 17.94 5.30
C GLU A 76 -7.44 16.58 4.77
N ARG A 77 -6.50 15.75 4.29
CA ARG A 77 -6.77 14.39 3.79
C ARG A 77 -7.28 13.47 4.91
N ALA A 78 -6.66 13.53 6.09
CA ALA A 78 -7.09 12.74 7.24
C ALA A 78 -8.49 13.13 7.72
N THR A 79 -8.80 14.44 7.76
CA THR A 79 -10.12 14.95 8.12
C THR A 79 -11.18 14.52 7.11
N GLN A 80 -10.92 14.67 5.81
CA GLN A 80 -11.85 14.27 4.75
C GLN A 80 -12.16 12.76 4.80
N ALA A 81 -11.13 11.92 4.92
CA ALA A 81 -11.32 10.47 4.99
C ALA A 81 -12.15 10.06 6.23
N MET A 82 -11.90 10.71 7.37
CA MET A 82 -12.67 10.47 8.60
C MET A 82 -14.13 10.89 8.46
N GLU A 83 -14.40 12.02 7.82
CA GLU A 83 -15.78 12.50 7.62
C GLU A 83 -16.56 11.54 6.72
N VAL A 84 -15.97 11.14 5.58
CA VAL A 84 -16.59 10.18 4.66
C VAL A 84 -16.86 8.83 5.36
N ALA A 85 -15.92 8.35 6.18
CA ALA A 85 -16.09 7.11 6.92
C ALA A 85 -17.26 7.18 7.93
N LYS A 86 -17.46 8.32 8.60
CA LYS A 86 -18.57 8.49 9.54
C LYS A 86 -19.93 8.65 8.86
N GLN A 87 -19.95 9.21 7.66
CA GLN A 87 -21.18 9.45 6.90
C GLN A 87 -21.59 8.27 6.02
N SER A 88 -20.76 7.23 5.90
CA SER A 88 -21.06 6.09 5.04
C SER A 88 -22.14 5.19 5.62
N ASP A 89 -23.08 4.72 4.79
CA ASP A 89 -24.03 3.67 5.17
C ASP A 89 -23.37 2.28 5.24
N ALA A 90 -22.25 2.10 4.52
CA ALA A 90 -21.47 0.87 4.51
C ALA A 90 -19.96 1.14 4.31
N PHE A 91 -19.12 0.32 4.94
CA PHE A 91 -17.66 0.40 4.85
C PHE A 91 -17.05 -0.99 4.59
N LEU A 92 -16.42 -1.17 3.44
CA LEU A 92 -15.80 -2.42 3.01
C LEU A 92 -14.27 -2.31 3.03
N VAL A 93 -13.63 -3.15 3.83
CA VAL A 93 -12.16 -3.28 3.87
C VAL A 93 -11.72 -4.38 2.91
N LEU A 94 -10.83 -4.07 1.98
CA LEU A 94 -10.29 -5.01 1.02
C LEU A 94 -8.77 -5.10 1.17
N GLY A 95 -8.25 -6.30 1.49
CA GLY A 95 -6.82 -6.60 1.43
C GLY A 95 -5.97 -5.84 2.44
N SER A 96 -6.55 -5.48 3.59
CA SER A 96 -5.84 -4.80 4.68
C SER A 96 -6.00 -5.57 5.98
N SER A 97 -4.88 -5.77 6.69
CA SER A 97 -4.87 -6.30 8.06
C SER A 97 -5.32 -5.28 9.11
N LEU A 98 -5.44 -4.00 8.72
CA LEU A 98 -5.80 -2.89 9.60
C LEU A 98 -4.84 -2.71 10.80
N MET A 99 -3.61 -3.20 10.70
CA MET A 99 -2.61 -3.06 11.77
C MET A 99 -2.09 -1.61 11.90
N THR A 100 -2.18 -0.81 10.85
CA THR A 100 -1.86 0.62 10.90
C THR A 100 -3.06 1.41 11.45
N MET A 101 -2.81 2.26 12.46
CA MET A 101 -3.86 3.06 13.11
C MET A 101 -4.56 4.06 12.19
N SER A 102 -3.94 4.49 11.09
CA SER A 102 -4.55 5.36 10.09
C SER A 102 -5.78 4.72 9.46
N ALA A 103 -5.64 3.52 8.91
CA ALA A 103 -6.75 2.76 8.31
C ALA A 103 -7.74 2.24 9.35
N PHE A 104 -7.23 1.69 10.47
CA PHE A 104 -8.08 1.13 11.53
C PHE A 104 -9.09 2.14 12.10
N ARG A 105 -8.68 3.39 12.28
CA ARG A 105 -9.57 4.43 12.81
C ARG A 105 -10.74 4.74 11.87
N LEU A 106 -10.60 4.53 10.57
CA LEU A 106 -11.67 4.78 9.60
C LEU A 106 -12.77 3.73 9.74
N VAL A 107 -12.42 2.44 9.69
CA VAL A 107 -13.43 1.36 9.84
C VAL A 107 -14.08 1.38 11.23
N ARG A 108 -13.31 1.71 12.28
CA ARG A 108 -13.87 1.86 13.62
C ARG A 108 -14.87 3.01 13.69
N ALA A 109 -14.52 4.18 13.13
CA ALA A 109 -15.42 5.33 13.12
C ALA A 109 -16.70 5.07 12.31
N ALA A 110 -16.60 4.36 11.17
CA ALA A 110 -17.76 3.95 10.39
C ALA A 110 -18.67 3.00 11.19
N ASN A 111 -18.09 2.00 11.86
CA ASN A 111 -18.83 1.06 12.70
C ASN A 111 -19.53 1.77 13.87
N GLU A 112 -18.83 2.68 14.56
CA GLU A 112 -19.37 3.48 15.66
C GLU A 112 -20.50 4.43 15.19
N ALA A 113 -20.47 4.88 13.94
CA ALA A 113 -21.52 5.67 13.31
C ALA A 113 -22.72 4.83 12.83
N GLY A 114 -22.65 3.50 12.92
CA GLY A 114 -23.73 2.59 12.53
C GLY A 114 -23.67 2.08 11.10
N ALA A 115 -22.55 2.29 10.39
CA ALA A 115 -22.36 1.75 9.04
C ALA A 115 -22.33 0.22 9.04
N MET A 116 -22.83 -0.40 7.97
CA MET A 116 -22.60 -1.83 7.72
C MET A 116 -21.12 -2.06 7.37
N THR A 117 -20.38 -2.77 8.23
CA THR A 117 -18.97 -3.04 8.02
C THR A 117 -18.71 -4.47 7.55
N ALA A 118 -17.76 -4.63 6.62
CA ALA A 118 -17.33 -5.94 6.13
C ALA A 118 -15.84 -5.93 5.76
N ILE A 119 -15.22 -7.11 5.80
CA ILE A 119 -13.80 -7.31 5.48
C ILE A 119 -13.63 -8.46 4.49
N VAL A 120 -12.79 -8.25 3.46
CA VAL A 120 -12.22 -9.33 2.64
C VAL A 120 -10.70 -9.26 2.79
N ASN A 121 -10.12 -10.16 3.58
CA ASN A 121 -8.68 -10.21 3.82
C ASN A 121 -8.25 -11.60 4.28
N ILE A 122 -7.05 -12.03 3.90
CA ILE A 122 -6.47 -13.27 4.43
C ILE A 122 -5.84 -13.00 5.79
N GLY A 123 -6.13 -13.89 6.76
CA GLY A 123 -5.52 -13.82 8.08
C GLY A 123 -6.20 -12.82 9.01
N GLU A 124 -5.63 -12.65 10.19
CA GLU A 124 -6.18 -11.80 11.27
C GLU A 124 -6.23 -10.32 10.86
N THR A 125 -7.29 -9.64 11.29
CA THR A 125 -7.35 -8.17 11.20
C THR A 125 -7.59 -7.57 12.57
N ARG A 126 -7.10 -6.34 12.76
CA ARG A 126 -7.32 -5.61 14.02
C ARG A 126 -8.80 -5.30 14.32
N ALA A 127 -9.68 -5.45 13.34
CA ALA A 127 -11.11 -5.16 13.48
C ALA A 127 -11.98 -6.43 13.60
N ASP A 128 -11.37 -7.61 13.71
CA ASP A 128 -12.10 -8.89 13.78
C ASP A 128 -13.09 -8.96 14.95
N ASP A 129 -12.82 -8.25 16.06
CA ASP A 129 -13.65 -8.26 17.26
C ASP A 129 -14.99 -7.51 17.11
N PHE A 130 -15.11 -6.60 16.13
CA PHE A 130 -16.29 -5.74 15.99
C PHE A 130 -16.87 -5.65 14.58
N VAL A 131 -16.18 -6.14 13.55
CA VAL A 131 -16.72 -6.18 12.20
C VAL A 131 -17.46 -7.52 11.99
N PRO A 132 -18.78 -7.51 11.75
CA PRO A 132 -19.61 -8.71 11.82
C PRO A 132 -19.43 -9.66 10.63
N LEU A 133 -18.98 -9.15 9.48
CA LEU A 133 -18.78 -9.96 8.27
C LEU A 133 -17.31 -9.91 7.84
N LYS A 134 -16.66 -11.08 7.91
CA LYS A 134 -15.31 -11.27 7.37
C LYS A 134 -15.26 -12.45 6.42
N ILE A 135 -14.74 -12.21 5.23
CA ILE A 135 -14.43 -13.22 4.23
C ILE A 135 -12.91 -13.42 4.25
N ASN A 136 -12.47 -14.57 4.76
CA ASN A 136 -11.06 -14.95 4.79
C ASN A 136 -10.64 -15.55 3.44
N ALA A 137 -10.36 -14.68 2.47
CA ALA A 137 -9.96 -15.06 1.11
C ALA A 137 -9.15 -13.95 0.43
N ARG A 138 -8.51 -14.31 -0.69
CA ARG A 138 -7.80 -13.34 -1.54
C ARG A 138 -8.80 -12.40 -2.21
N VAL A 139 -8.58 -11.09 -2.08
CA VAL A 139 -9.40 -10.07 -2.78
C VAL A 139 -9.40 -10.31 -4.29
N GLY A 140 -8.24 -10.65 -4.86
CA GLY A 140 -8.09 -10.97 -6.27
C GLY A 140 -8.86 -12.22 -6.74
N GLU A 141 -9.34 -13.07 -5.84
CA GLU A 141 -10.21 -14.21 -6.17
C GLU A 141 -11.70 -13.87 -5.94
N ILE A 142 -12.00 -13.05 -4.94
CA ILE A 142 -13.38 -12.71 -4.56
C ILE A 142 -13.97 -11.67 -5.50
N LEU A 143 -13.27 -10.57 -5.80
CA LEU A 143 -13.85 -9.50 -6.61
C LEU A 143 -14.26 -9.96 -8.02
N PRO A 144 -13.49 -10.79 -8.74
CA PRO A 144 -13.94 -11.35 -10.02
C PRO A 144 -15.21 -12.18 -9.90
N ARG A 145 -15.36 -12.98 -8.85
CA ARG A 145 -16.58 -13.78 -8.63
C ARG A 145 -17.81 -12.91 -8.36
N VAL A 146 -17.64 -11.80 -7.64
CA VAL A 146 -18.73 -10.85 -7.36
C VAL A 146 -19.14 -10.12 -8.64
N LEU A 147 -18.17 -9.80 -9.51
CA LEU A 147 -18.41 -9.26 -10.84
C LEU A 147 -19.17 -10.26 -11.72
N ASP A 148 -18.72 -11.51 -11.78
CA ASP A 148 -19.35 -12.59 -12.57
C ASP A 148 -20.77 -12.91 -12.09
N ALA A 149 -21.02 -12.79 -10.78
CA ALA A 149 -22.35 -12.96 -10.19
C ALA A 149 -23.31 -11.79 -10.50
N GLY A 150 -22.82 -10.69 -11.09
CA GLY A 150 -23.61 -9.50 -11.39
C GLY A 150 -23.89 -8.59 -10.19
N SER A 151 -23.23 -8.82 -9.04
CA SER A 151 -23.37 -8.03 -7.82
C SER A 151 -22.48 -6.78 -7.80
N LEU A 152 -21.50 -6.70 -8.70
CA LEU A 152 -20.64 -5.55 -8.93
C LEU A 152 -20.58 -5.27 -10.43
N GLY A 153 -20.60 -3.99 -10.82
CA GLY A 153 -20.33 -3.57 -12.20
C GLY A 153 -19.00 -2.84 -12.26
N VAL A 154 -18.21 -3.11 -13.31
CA VAL A 154 -17.09 -2.25 -13.67
C VAL A 154 -17.64 -1.19 -14.63
N PRO A 155 -17.60 0.11 -14.27
CA PRO A 155 -18.01 1.16 -15.18
C PRO A 155 -17.24 1.02 -16.50
N ALA A 156 -17.92 1.19 -17.63
CA ALA A 156 -17.22 1.27 -18.92
C ALA A 156 -16.21 2.43 -18.85
N LEU A 157 -14.94 2.14 -19.17
CA LEU A 157 -13.87 3.13 -19.28
C LEU A 157 -14.09 4.06 -20.47
#